data_AF-A0A2E0FE78-F1
#
_entry.id   AF-A0A2E0FE78-F1
#
_cell.length_a   1.000
_cell.length_b   1.000
_cell.length_c   1.000
_cell.angle_alpha   90.00
_cell.angle_beta   90.00
_cell.angle_gamma   90.00
#
_symmetry.space_group_name_H-M   'P 1'
#
loop_
_entity.id
_entity.type
_entity.pdbx_description
1 polymer ?
#
loop_
_entity_poly.entity_id
_entity_poly.type
_entity_poly.pdbx_seq_one_letter_code
_entity_poly.pdbx_strand_id
1 'polypeptide(L)'
;MGRHENEDVSELNLPQQNTRVCFFTAKGKQANQNNALAKTVETLNGDDLFSKQFFIMYGRGEIIDPYSIDFGYSQKKLSSMYKYKKVSEKAFTQYQKYLETKNRLYFTKARRLIME
;
A
#
# COMPACT_ATOMS: atom_id res chain seq x y z
N MET A 1 13.05 -39.31 29.32
CA MET A 1 13.35 -38.61 28.05
C MET A 1 12.71 -37.23 28.16
N GLY A 2 13.51 -36.18 28.28
CA GLY A 2 13.06 -34.83 28.64
C GLY A 2 12.13 -34.23 27.58
N ARG A 3 11.00 -33.69 28.03
CA ARG A 3 10.02 -32.99 27.20
C ARG A 3 10.44 -31.52 27.06
N HIS A 4 10.83 -31.16 25.85
CA HIS A 4 11.37 -29.85 25.47
C HIS A 4 10.22 -28.89 25.10
N GLU A 5 9.35 -28.55 26.05
CA GLU A 5 8.10 -27.82 25.75
C GLU A 5 8.06 -26.37 26.25
N ASN A 6 9.10 -25.86 26.93
CA ASN A 6 9.15 -24.45 27.36
C ASN A 6 10.56 -23.88 27.28
N GLU A 7 11.12 -23.73 26.09
CA GLU A 7 12.24 -22.80 25.90
C GLU A 7 11.66 -21.38 25.82
N ASP A 8 11.98 -20.56 26.81
CA ASP A 8 11.55 -19.16 26.89
C ASP A 8 12.38 -18.33 25.90
N VAL A 9 11.92 -18.24 24.64
CA VAL A 9 12.61 -17.52 23.54
C VAL A 9 12.56 -16.00 23.65
N SER A 10 12.14 -15.49 24.81
CA SER A 10 11.97 -14.08 25.14
C SER A 10 13.28 -13.28 25.14
N GLU A 11 14.44 -13.94 25.25
CA GLU A 11 15.77 -13.32 25.21
C GLU A 11 16.35 -13.16 23.79
N LEU A 12 15.64 -13.62 22.75
CA LEU A 12 16.04 -13.37 21.38
C LEU A 12 15.77 -11.89 21.07
N ASN A 13 16.81 -11.05 21.21
CA ASN A 13 16.86 -9.66 20.74
C ASN A 13 16.70 -9.63 19.21
N LEU A 14 15.51 -9.96 18.73
CA LEU A 14 15.10 -9.74 17.36
C LEU A 14 15.11 -8.22 17.16
N PRO A 15 15.78 -7.70 16.12
CA PRO A 15 15.77 -6.28 15.86
C PRO A 15 14.31 -5.82 15.73
N GLN A 16 13.88 -4.90 16.60
CA GLN A 16 12.56 -4.29 16.53
C GLN A 16 12.44 -3.58 15.18
N GLN A 17 11.77 -4.22 14.23
CA GLN A 17 11.50 -3.62 12.93
C GLN A 17 10.45 -2.53 13.12
N ASN A 18 10.93 -1.29 13.18
CA ASN A 18 10.06 -0.12 13.23
C ASN A 18 9.37 0.04 11.87
N THR A 19 8.21 -0.58 11.73
CA THR A 19 7.41 -0.55 10.49
C THR A 19 6.38 0.57 10.57
N ARG A 20 6.52 1.59 9.73
CA ARG A 20 5.53 2.68 9.61
C ARG A 20 4.69 2.47 8.35
N VAL A 21 3.37 2.39 8.52
CA VAL A 21 2.44 2.27 7.39
C VAL A 21 1.68 3.58 7.24
N CYS A 22 1.89 4.28 6.12
CA CYS A 22 1.13 5.47 5.76
C CYS A 22 0.06 5.11 4.73
N PHE A 23 -1.16 5.55 4.98
CA PHE A 23 -2.33 5.28 4.14
C PHE A 23 -2.78 6.55 3.43
N PHE A 24 -3.14 6.46 2.16
CA PHE A 24 -3.59 7.59 1.34
C PHE A 24 -5.03 7.39 0.87
N THR A 25 -5.89 8.39 1.14
CA THR A 25 -7.27 8.44 0.66
C THR A 25 -7.34 8.77 -0.83
N ALA A 26 -8.53 8.60 -1.42
CA ALA A 26 -8.86 9.08 -2.77
C ALA A 26 -8.50 10.56 -3.04
N LYS A 27 -8.38 11.40 -2.00
CA LYS A 27 -8.04 12.83 -2.12
C LYS A 27 -6.55 13.14 -1.88
N GLY A 28 -5.69 12.13 -1.85
CA GLY A 28 -4.25 12.31 -1.55
C GLY A 28 -3.94 12.66 -0.09
N LYS A 29 -4.94 12.72 0.80
CA LYS A 29 -4.75 12.99 2.23
C LYS A 29 -4.44 11.70 3.00
N GLN A 30 -3.64 11.84 4.05
CA GLN A 30 -3.35 10.77 5.02
C GLN A 30 -4.67 10.25 5.60
N ALA A 31 -4.89 8.95 5.51
CA ALA A 31 -6.16 8.28 5.79
C ALA A 31 -6.06 7.34 6.99
N ASN A 32 -7.21 7.04 7.58
CA ASN A 32 -7.36 5.80 8.35
C ASN A 32 -7.30 4.59 7.41
N GLN A 33 -6.76 3.48 7.92
CA GLN A 33 -6.57 2.20 7.23
C GLN A 33 -7.80 1.74 6.42
N ASN A 34 -9.00 2.04 6.91
CA ASN A 34 -10.24 1.63 6.26
C ASN A 34 -10.52 2.35 4.93
N ASN A 35 -10.06 3.59 4.74
CA ASN A 35 -10.39 4.42 3.55
C ASN A 35 -9.23 4.55 2.54
N ALA A 36 -8.21 3.70 2.67
CA ALA A 36 -6.95 3.86 1.97
C ALA A 36 -6.94 3.19 0.59
N LEU A 37 -6.79 3.98 -0.48
CA LEU A 37 -6.64 3.46 -1.84
C LEU A 37 -5.20 3.10 -2.20
N ALA A 38 -4.25 3.74 -1.51
CA ALA A 38 -2.84 3.47 -1.65
C ALA A 38 -2.20 3.46 -0.26
N LYS A 39 -1.11 2.71 -0.09
CA LYS A 39 -0.34 2.68 1.15
C LYS A 39 1.15 2.61 0.87
N THR A 40 1.93 3.19 1.76
CA THR A 40 3.38 3.03 1.80
C THR A 40 3.77 2.34 3.09
N VAL A 41 4.65 1.35 2.99
CA VAL A 41 5.22 0.65 4.13
C VAL A 41 6.69 1.03 4.18
N GLU A 42 7.08 1.71 5.25
CA GLU A 42 8.46 2.09 5.54
C GLU A 42 8.98 1.14 6.62
N THR A 43 10.08 0.46 6.33
CA THR A 43 10.74 -0.48 7.24
C THR A 43 12.12 0.09 7.58
N LEU A 44 12.31 0.42 8.84
CA LEU A 44 13.60 0.80 9.41
C LEU A 44 14.24 -0.46 10.00
N ASN A 45 15.27 -0.99 9.33
CA ASN A 45 16.14 -1.99 9.90
C ASN A 45 17.31 -1.28 10.62
N GLY A 46 17.77 -1.85 11.73
CA GLY A 46 18.70 -1.21 12.68
C GLY A 46 20.05 -0.71 12.13
N ASP A 47 20.39 -0.99 10.87
CA ASP A 47 21.66 -0.64 10.23
C ASP A 47 21.50 0.33 9.04
N ASP A 48 20.72 1.41 9.19
CA ASP A 48 20.51 2.46 8.16
C ASP A 48 19.82 2.01 6.84
N LEU A 49 19.37 0.75 6.75
CA LEU A 49 18.68 0.27 5.56
C LEU A 49 17.20 0.69 5.59
N PHE A 50 16.91 1.86 5.04
CA PHE A 50 15.54 2.35 4.83
C PHE A 50 14.91 1.69 3.61
N SER A 51 13.97 0.76 3.83
CA SER A 51 13.20 0.15 2.74
C SER A 51 11.80 0.73 2.67
N LYS A 52 11.47 1.37 1.55
CA LYS A 52 10.13 1.92 1.29
C LYS A 52 9.43 1.11 0.22
N GLN A 53 8.29 0.55 0.56
CA GLN A 53 7.45 -0.23 -0.33
C GLN A 53 6.15 0.53 -0.63
N PHE A 54 5.74 0.53 -1.90
CA PHE A 54 4.57 1.24 -2.37
C PHE A 54 3.50 0.23 -2.81
N PHE A 55 2.25 0.49 -2.43
CA PHE A 55 1.13 -0.38 -2.77
C PHE A 55 -0.07 0.44 -3.22
N ILE A 56 -0.76 -0.07 -4.25
CA ILE A 56 -2.01 0.49 -4.78
C ILE A 56 -3.06 -0.61 -4.83
N MET A 57 -4.33 -0.25 -4.60
CA MET A 57 -5.45 -1.17 -4.82
C MET A 57 -5.58 -1.52 -6.31
N TYR A 58 -5.49 -2.82 -6.59
CA TYR A 58 -5.53 -3.41 -7.93
C TYR A 58 -6.53 -4.56 -7.96
N GLY A 59 -7.33 -4.61 -9.01
CA GLY A 59 -8.45 -5.55 -9.13
C GLY A 59 -9.07 -5.44 -10.52
N ARG A 60 -9.75 -6.50 -10.99
CA ARG A 60 -10.35 -6.54 -12.34
C ARG A 60 -9.37 -6.25 -13.49
N GLY A 61 -8.07 -6.49 -13.27
CA GLY A 61 -7.01 -6.20 -14.24
C GLY A 61 -6.55 -4.74 -14.28
N GLU A 62 -7.03 -3.88 -13.37
CA GLU A 62 -6.72 -2.45 -13.36
C GLU A 62 -6.47 -1.91 -11.94
N ILE A 63 -5.84 -0.74 -11.86
CA ILE A 63 -5.82 0.04 -10.61
C ILE A 63 -7.17 0.71 -10.38
N ILE A 64 -7.52 0.91 -9.12
CA ILE A 64 -8.78 1.57 -8.76
C ILE A 64 -8.86 3.00 -9.33
N ASP A 65 -10.00 3.37 -9.90
CA ASP A 65 -10.30 4.70 -10.45
C ASP A 65 -11.41 5.37 -9.62
N PRO A 66 -11.08 6.08 -8.54
CA PRO A 66 -12.07 6.67 -7.64
C PRO A 66 -12.86 7.85 -8.24
N TYR A 67 -12.45 8.38 -9.41
CA TYR A 67 -13.08 9.55 -10.01
C TYR A 67 -13.86 9.24 -11.28
N SER A 68 -13.82 8.01 -11.79
CA SER A 68 -14.63 7.58 -12.92
C SER A 68 -15.24 6.20 -12.68
N ILE A 69 -14.52 5.11 -12.95
CA ILE A 69 -15.11 3.75 -13.02
C ILE A 69 -15.62 3.28 -11.65
N ASP A 70 -14.87 3.57 -10.58
CA ASP A 70 -15.19 3.17 -9.21
C ASP A 70 -15.82 4.32 -8.41
N PHE A 71 -16.28 5.37 -9.09
CA PHE A 71 -16.95 6.49 -8.44
C PHE A 71 -18.23 6.02 -7.75
N GLY A 72 -18.38 6.35 -6.47
CA GLY A 72 -19.55 5.98 -5.66
C GLY A 72 -19.53 4.54 -5.14
N TYR A 73 -18.47 3.76 -5.39
CA TYR A 73 -18.33 2.46 -4.74
C TYR A 73 -18.09 2.61 -3.24
N SER A 74 -18.84 1.86 -2.44
CA SER A 74 -18.61 1.79 -1.01
C SER A 74 -17.28 1.09 -0.71
N GLN A 75 -16.65 1.47 0.39
CA GLN A 75 -15.37 0.92 0.82
C GLN A 75 -15.39 -0.61 0.95
N LYS A 76 -16.51 -1.19 1.42
CA LYS A 76 -16.74 -2.64 1.48
C LYS A 76 -16.68 -3.31 0.10
N LYS A 77 -17.26 -2.67 -0.91
CA LYS A 77 -17.26 -3.20 -2.29
C LYS A 77 -15.85 -3.13 -2.88
N LEU A 78 -15.14 -2.04 -2.60
CA LEU A 78 -13.74 -1.87 -3.01
C LEU A 78 -12.82 -2.91 -2.36
N SER A 79 -12.92 -3.13 -1.05
CA SER A 79 -12.05 -4.11 -0.36
C SER A 79 -12.34 -5.56 -0.77
N SER A 80 -13.56 -5.85 -1.23
CA SER A 80 -13.93 -7.17 -1.75
C SER A 80 -13.36 -7.42 -3.16
N MET A 81 -13.33 -6.39 -4.00
CA MET A 81 -12.97 -6.51 -5.42
C MET A 81 -11.50 -6.21 -5.72
N TYR A 82 -10.84 -5.43 -4.87
CA TYR A 82 -9.48 -4.95 -5.09
C TYR A 82 -8.57 -5.38 -3.93
N LYS A 83 -7.34 -5.78 -4.28
CA LYS A 83 -6.28 -6.14 -3.32
C LYS A 83 -5.10 -5.20 -3.48
N TYR A 84 -4.31 -5.01 -2.43
CA TYR A 84 -3.08 -4.23 -2.55
C TYR A 84 -2.04 -4.98 -3.39
N LYS A 85 -1.63 -4.39 -4.50
CA LYS A 85 -0.50 -4.84 -5.33
C LYS A 85 0.71 -3.97 -5.02
N LYS A 86 1.88 -4.58 -4.85
CA LYS A 86 3.15 -3.86 -4.74
C LYS A 86 3.47 -3.21 -6.09
N VAL A 87 3.84 -1.94 -6.08
CA VAL A 87 4.13 -1.16 -7.28
C VAL A 87 5.47 -0.45 -7.15
N SER A 88 6.01 0.00 -8.27
CA SER A 88 7.18 0.87 -8.30
C SER A 88 6.85 2.25 -7.71
N GLU A 89 7.85 2.93 -7.18
CA GLU A 89 7.72 4.31 -6.69
C GLU A 89 7.18 5.24 -7.78
N LYS A 90 7.70 5.11 -9.00
CA LYS A 90 7.27 5.91 -10.16
C LYS A 90 5.77 5.75 -10.42
N ALA A 91 5.27 4.51 -10.43
CA ALA A 91 3.84 4.26 -10.59
C ALA A 91 3.02 4.88 -9.47
N PHE A 92 3.50 4.75 -8.23
CA PHE A 92 2.86 5.34 -7.05
C PHE A 92 2.78 6.86 -7.12
N THR A 93 3.88 7.56 -7.46
CA THR A 93 3.89 9.02 -7.58
C THR A 93 2.92 9.51 -8.65
N GLN A 94 2.84 8.84 -9.81
CA GLN A 94 1.87 9.20 -10.84
C GLN A 94 0.44 8.99 -10.35
N TYR A 95 0.19 7.88 -9.66
CA TYR A 95 -1.13 7.60 -9.10
C TYR A 95 -1.51 8.61 -8.00
N GLN A 96 -0.59 8.99 -7.13
CA GLN A 96 -0.80 10.02 -6.12
C GLN A 96 -1.12 11.37 -6.76
N LYS A 97 -0.37 11.79 -7.79
CA LYS A 97 -0.67 13.01 -8.57
C LYS A 97 -2.06 12.96 -9.19
N TYR A 98 -2.49 11.79 -9.65
CA TYR A 98 -3.86 11.60 -10.13
C TYR A 98 -4.89 11.77 -9.00
N LEU A 99 -4.66 11.20 -7.82
CA LEU A 99 -5.55 11.38 -6.66
C LEU A 99 -5.68 12.86 -6.24
N GLU A 100 -4.61 13.64 -6.35
CA GLU A 100 -4.58 15.07 -6.01
C GLU A 100 -5.23 15.94 -7.11
N THR A 101 -4.84 15.75 -8.37
CA THR A 101 -5.22 16.64 -9.49
C THR A 101 -6.47 16.19 -10.24
N LYS A 102 -6.91 14.95 -10.06
CA LYS A 102 -7.95 14.27 -10.86
C LYS A 102 -7.65 14.16 -12.35
N ASN A 103 -6.40 14.45 -12.77
CA ASN A 103 -6.04 14.43 -14.18
C ASN A 103 -5.76 13.00 -14.68
N ARG A 104 -6.62 12.53 -15.60
CA ARG A 104 -6.60 11.17 -16.15
C ARG A 104 -5.30 10.80 -16.88
N LEU A 105 -4.50 11.78 -17.34
CA LEU A 105 -3.17 11.52 -17.92
C LEU A 105 -2.24 10.83 -16.91
N TYR A 106 -2.27 11.25 -15.66
CA TYR A 106 -1.44 10.65 -14.60
C TYR A 106 -1.92 9.22 -14.27
N PHE A 107 -3.23 8.98 -14.32
CA PHE A 107 -3.80 7.64 -14.16
C PHE A 107 -3.34 6.67 -15.26
N THR A 108 -3.41 7.09 -16.53
CA THR A 108 -2.96 6.26 -17.65
C THR A 108 -1.46 5.96 -17.57
N LYS A 109 -0.63 6.93 -17.15
CA LYS A 109 0.80 6.71 -16.90
C LYS A 109 1.02 5.69 -15.78
N ALA A 110 0.31 5.81 -14.67
CA ALA A 110 0.39 4.86 -13.57
C ALA A 110 -0.02 3.44 -14.01
N ARG A 111 -1.10 3.29 -14.78
CA ARG A 111 -1.54 2.00 -15.34
C ARG A 111 -0.44 1.31 -16.13
N ARG A 112 0.21 2.02 -17.06
CA ARG A 112 1.28 1.46 -17.89
C ARG A 112 2.45 0.96 -17.05
N LEU A 113 2.89 1.77 -16.09
CA LEU A 113 4.00 1.45 -15.18
C LEU A 113 3.73 0.28 -14.20
N ILE A 114 2.48 -0.18 -14.08
CA ILE A 114 2.09 -1.31 -13.22
C ILE A 114 1.97 -2.62 -14.01
N MET A 115 1.88 -2.51 -15.34
CA MET A 115 1.82 -3.64 -16.28
C MET A 115 3.18 -4.02 -16.85
N GLU A 116 4.12 -3.07 -16.90
CA GLU A 116 5.56 -3.32 -17.10
C GLU A 116 6.18 -4.03 -15.88
#